data_AF-U5NCJ2-F1
#
_entry.id   AF-U5NCJ2-F1
#
_cell.length_a   1.000
_cell.length_b   1.000
_cell.length_c   1.000
_cell.angle_alpha   90.00
_cell.angle_beta   90.00
_cell.angle_gamma   90.00
#
_symmetry.space_group_name_H-M   'P 1'
#
loop_
_entity.id
_entity.type
_entity.pdbx_description
1 polymer ?
#
loop_
_entity_poly.entity_id
_entity_poly.type
_entity_poly.pdbx_seq_one_letter_code
_entity_poly.pdbx_strand_id
1 'polypeptide(L)'
;MKYKIGLVGLPNVGKSSIFNLLNGKVKSTVASFPYSTIQPIYSLVEFPNSKLDELEKLFLWLFRDSLYREKLDKKYESFEFLDLAGIVPLDGELDKKKSDMGASFLSYIRAVDLIVIVIRTFSDESVESQLNTFLEENPKMYNSLIVKSSLKEVEQEFKDKSIKFFKKSQTSEEGEGIQLDLDSKIPLFYSEDKSFWTSLDLDKKDNKNINIVESFHSFEPILELKLVLLTLIKSDLDLIIKLLAKYSKDRKTFSKEIVILSNIKEELELKKFIPISMLNYFLALSEEQKEIINKLNLLSSKKVVILGNYGSSKQSLSKLNELIEWTRKYNFPFSSINLEGEEIYNLLTQEEEKKEMRQSIFLKNSSTEEFLNIIYKTLALKTFYTFKLEDINNRKYNLSNFSHNIVPVRGEIRAWSFKNNSSLKECVSQIHNELSNFFIAAHLIKIEDFIEQSIKGNSNLNIIKTNSKAYNLKGNEIVQIISSA
;
A
#
# COMPACT_ATOMS: atom_id res chain seq x y z
N MET A 1 6.44 -2.08 -16.37
CA MET A 1 5.68 -1.08 -15.58
C MET A 1 6.23 -1.05 -14.16
N LYS A 2 6.35 0.12 -13.53
CA LYS A 2 6.74 0.25 -12.13
C LYS A 2 5.48 0.42 -11.28
N TYR A 3 5.47 -0.13 -10.07
CA TYR A 3 4.34 0.04 -9.15
C TYR A 3 4.35 1.43 -8.55
N LYS A 4 3.17 2.05 -8.49
CA LYS A 4 2.95 3.39 -7.97
C LYS A 4 2.48 3.33 -6.52
N ILE A 5 3.18 3.99 -5.63
CA ILE A 5 2.90 4.03 -4.19
C ILE A 5 2.49 5.45 -3.83
N GLY A 6 1.27 5.64 -3.32
CA GLY A 6 0.79 6.96 -2.88
C GLY A 6 1.01 7.17 -1.39
N LEU A 7 1.75 8.20 -1.00
CA LEU A 7 1.83 8.64 0.39
C LEU A 7 0.60 9.49 0.72
N VAL A 8 -0.12 9.11 1.77
CA VAL A 8 -1.42 9.67 2.13
C VAL A 8 -1.44 9.94 3.63
N GLY A 9 -2.08 11.02 4.09
CA GLY A 9 -2.17 11.36 5.51
C GLY A 9 -2.53 12.83 5.70
N LEU A 10 -2.83 13.25 6.93
CA LEU A 10 -3.12 14.65 7.21
C LEU A 10 -1.92 15.55 6.90
N PRO A 11 -2.10 16.87 6.74
CA PRO A 11 -0.98 17.80 6.65
C PRO A 11 -0.02 17.69 7.85
N ASN A 12 1.25 17.96 7.61
CA ASN A 12 2.33 17.98 8.61
C ASN A 12 2.67 16.66 9.33
N VAL A 13 2.22 15.51 8.81
CA VAL A 13 2.57 14.18 9.37
C VAL A 13 3.96 13.66 8.96
N GLY A 14 4.69 14.40 8.12
CA GLY A 14 6.02 14.03 7.62
C GLY A 14 6.06 13.38 6.22
N LYS A 15 5.00 13.49 5.41
CA LYS A 15 4.96 12.91 4.04
C LYS A 15 6.12 13.37 3.15
N SER A 16 6.33 14.68 3.04
CA SER A 16 7.40 15.23 2.20
C SER A 16 8.79 14.94 2.77
N SER A 17 8.93 14.81 4.09
CA SER A 17 10.17 14.34 4.73
C SER A 17 10.46 12.87 4.41
N ILE A 18 9.45 11.98 4.47
CA ILE A 18 9.57 10.59 3.98
C ILE A 18 10.00 10.58 2.53
N PHE A 19 9.33 11.38 1.69
CA PHE A 19 9.65 11.48 0.28
C PHE A 19 11.11 11.90 0.06
N ASN A 20 11.60 12.91 0.79
CA ASN A 20 12.99 13.37 0.74
C ASN A 20 13.98 12.33 1.28
N LEU A 21 13.65 11.63 2.37
CA LEU A 21 14.47 10.57 2.94
C LEU A 21 14.66 9.42 1.94
N LEU A 22 13.60 9.06 1.21
CA LEU A 22 13.66 8.07 0.15
C LEU A 22 14.43 8.59 -1.09
N ASN A 23 14.30 9.89 -1.42
CA ASN A 23 15.04 10.56 -2.49
C ASN A 23 16.52 10.72 -2.23
N GLY A 24 16.94 10.97 -0.98
CA GLY A 24 18.35 11.16 -0.63
C GLY A 24 19.24 9.97 -1.03
N LYS A 25 18.61 8.82 -1.33
CA LYS A 25 19.27 7.60 -1.83
C LYS A 25 19.22 7.44 -3.36
N VAL A 26 18.36 8.14 -4.13
CA VAL A 26 18.18 7.95 -5.59
C VAL A 26 17.67 9.23 -6.32
N LYS A 27 18.11 9.45 -7.57
CA LYS A 27 17.77 10.62 -8.43
C LYS A 27 16.25 10.81 -8.66
N SER A 28 15.73 12.02 -8.42
CA SER A 28 14.33 12.40 -8.66
C SER A 28 14.07 12.94 -10.09
N THR A 29 12.84 12.79 -10.59
CA THR A 29 12.38 13.31 -11.89
C THR A 29 10.94 13.82 -11.78
N VAL A 30 10.63 14.97 -12.37
CA VAL A 30 9.26 15.52 -12.45
C VAL A 30 8.57 15.01 -13.72
N ALA A 31 7.28 14.65 -13.67
CA ALA A 31 6.50 14.27 -14.85
C ALA A 31 5.09 14.83 -14.79
N SER A 32 4.56 15.11 -15.97
CA SER A 32 3.19 15.53 -16.20
C SER A 32 2.26 14.33 -16.25
N PHE A 33 1.12 14.42 -15.54
CA PHE A 33 0.00 13.50 -15.73
C PHE A 33 -1.01 14.10 -16.74
N PRO A 34 -1.70 13.27 -17.54
CA PRO A 34 -2.78 13.76 -18.39
C PRO A 34 -3.89 14.38 -17.53
N TYR A 35 -4.33 15.58 -17.90
CA TYR A 35 -5.51 16.29 -17.35
C TYR A 35 -5.38 16.96 -15.96
N SER A 36 -4.17 17.24 -15.47
CA SER A 36 -4.00 18.09 -14.27
C SER A 36 -3.17 19.35 -14.51
N THR A 37 -3.56 20.46 -13.88
CA THR A 37 -2.83 21.73 -13.84
C THR A 37 -1.75 21.77 -12.76
N ILE A 38 -1.68 20.76 -11.87
CA ILE A 38 -0.64 20.60 -10.84
C ILE A 38 0.06 19.26 -11.09
N GLN A 39 1.39 19.26 -11.22
CA GLN A 39 2.16 18.03 -11.45
C GLN A 39 2.49 17.36 -10.10
N PRO A 40 2.02 16.13 -9.83
CA PRO A 40 2.46 15.42 -8.64
C PRO A 40 3.94 15.06 -8.79
N ILE A 41 4.72 15.29 -7.73
CA ILE A 41 6.13 14.93 -7.69
C ILE A 41 6.20 13.44 -7.41
N TYR A 42 6.89 12.69 -8.28
CA TYR A 42 7.19 11.29 -8.03
C TYR A 42 8.69 11.08 -7.88
N SER A 43 9.02 10.02 -7.18
CA SER A 43 10.39 9.57 -6.95
C SER A 43 10.52 8.13 -7.33
N LEU A 44 11.67 7.80 -7.91
CA LEU A 44 12.07 6.43 -8.12
C LEU A 44 12.87 5.95 -6.92
N VAL A 45 12.28 5.05 -6.13
CA VAL A 45 12.94 4.49 -4.95
C VAL A 45 13.37 3.07 -5.26
N GLU A 46 14.68 2.84 -5.24
CA GLU A 46 15.26 1.51 -5.41
C GLU A 46 15.07 0.68 -4.15
N PHE A 47 14.82 -0.60 -4.34
CA PHE A 47 14.66 -1.58 -3.29
C PHE A 47 15.92 -2.48 -3.26
N PRO A 48 16.80 -2.33 -2.26
CA PRO A 48 17.99 -3.16 -2.13
C PRO A 48 17.64 -4.65 -2.13
N ASN A 49 18.45 -5.43 -2.81
CA ASN A 49 18.22 -6.87 -2.98
C ASN A 49 19.53 -7.63 -2.76
N SER A 50 19.63 -8.31 -1.61
CA SER A 50 20.86 -9.00 -1.20
C SER A 50 21.33 -10.05 -2.19
N LYS A 51 20.40 -10.75 -2.86
CA LYS A 51 20.76 -11.77 -3.86
C LYS A 51 21.33 -11.15 -5.14
N LEU A 52 20.86 -9.96 -5.52
CA LEU A 52 21.48 -9.22 -6.62
C LEU A 52 22.89 -8.77 -6.25
N ASP A 53 23.12 -8.40 -4.98
CA ASP A 53 24.46 -8.05 -4.47
C ASP A 53 25.40 -9.27 -4.44
N GLU A 54 24.90 -10.45 -4.08
CA GLU A 54 25.65 -11.70 -4.18
C GLU A 54 26.01 -12.03 -5.63
N LEU A 55 25.08 -11.85 -6.56
CA LEU A 55 25.33 -12.04 -8.00
C LEU A 55 26.38 -11.06 -8.54
N GLU A 56 26.33 -9.79 -8.11
CA GLU A 56 27.35 -8.79 -8.44
C GLU A 56 28.73 -9.22 -7.97
N LYS A 57 28.85 -9.62 -6.69
CA LYS A 57 30.11 -10.08 -6.09
C LYS A 57 30.66 -11.29 -6.85
N LEU A 58 29.80 -12.25 -7.21
CA LEU A 58 30.19 -13.40 -8.00
C LEU A 58 30.77 -12.98 -9.35
N PHE A 59 30.10 -12.10 -10.09
CA PHE A 59 30.55 -11.66 -11.42
C PHE A 59 31.88 -10.91 -11.35
N LEU A 60 32.03 -10.00 -10.38
CA LEU A 60 33.29 -9.28 -10.18
C LEU A 60 34.42 -10.21 -9.76
N TRP A 61 34.13 -11.28 -8.99
CA TRP A 61 35.13 -12.27 -8.61
C TRP A 61 35.53 -13.18 -9.78
N LEU A 62 34.57 -13.68 -10.55
CA LEU A 62 34.79 -14.55 -11.71
C LEU A 62 35.60 -13.83 -12.80
N PHE A 63 35.30 -12.55 -13.04
CA PHE A 63 35.85 -11.79 -14.16
C PHE A 63 36.80 -10.67 -13.74
N ARG A 64 37.42 -10.77 -12.55
CA ARG A 64 38.28 -9.73 -11.96
C ARG A 64 39.40 -9.21 -12.87
N ASP A 65 39.87 -10.03 -13.81
CA ASP A 65 40.95 -9.69 -14.74
C ASP A 65 40.46 -8.87 -15.95
N SER A 66 39.15 -8.73 -16.16
CA SER A 66 38.56 -8.11 -17.36
C SER A 66 37.35 -7.20 -17.12
N LEU A 67 36.62 -7.43 -16.03
CA LEU A 67 35.42 -6.69 -15.64
C LEU A 67 35.67 -5.98 -14.30
N TYR A 68 35.39 -4.67 -14.29
CA TYR A 68 35.47 -3.84 -13.10
C TYR A 68 34.08 -3.40 -12.66
N ARG A 69 33.95 -2.99 -11.40
CA ARG A 69 32.67 -2.54 -10.81
C ARG A 69 31.99 -1.46 -11.64
N GLU A 70 32.71 -0.45 -12.14
CA GLU A 70 32.05 0.64 -12.91
C GLU A 70 31.53 0.18 -14.28
N LYS A 71 31.95 -1.00 -14.75
CA LYS A 71 31.53 -1.58 -16.03
C LYS A 71 30.42 -2.63 -15.87
N LEU A 72 30.03 -2.94 -14.63
CA LEU A 72 28.91 -3.81 -14.33
C LEU A 72 27.74 -2.94 -13.86
N ASP A 73 26.77 -2.72 -14.75
CA ASP A 73 25.56 -1.96 -14.46
C ASP A 73 24.62 -2.80 -13.59
N LYS A 74 24.43 -2.40 -12.33
CA LYS A 74 23.53 -3.08 -11.38
C LYS A 74 22.24 -2.27 -11.24
N LYS A 75 21.11 -2.90 -11.56
CA LYS A 75 19.77 -2.29 -11.47
C LYS A 75 18.89 -3.03 -10.48
N TYR A 76 18.58 -2.39 -9.36
CA TYR A 76 17.60 -2.91 -8.42
C TYR A 76 16.17 -2.79 -8.97
N GLU A 77 15.26 -3.50 -8.31
CA GLU A 77 13.82 -3.23 -8.43
C GLU A 77 13.53 -1.82 -7.90
N SER A 78 12.50 -1.17 -8.44
CA SER A 78 12.16 0.19 -8.00
C SER A 78 10.66 0.44 -7.99
N PHE A 79 10.25 1.29 -7.06
CA PHE A 79 8.89 1.80 -6.89
C PHE A 79 8.81 3.26 -7.30
N GLU A 80 7.69 3.66 -7.88
CA GLU A 80 7.37 5.07 -8.09
C GLU A 80 6.57 5.57 -6.89
N PHE A 81 7.20 6.33 -6.00
CA PHE A 81 6.51 6.98 -4.90
C PHE A 81 5.91 8.30 -5.38
N LEU A 82 4.66 8.57 -5.03
CA LEU A 82 3.98 9.83 -5.31
C LEU A 82 3.74 10.55 -3.98
N ASP A 83 4.26 11.77 -3.86
CA ASP A 83 3.86 12.66 -2.77
C ASP A 83 2.50 13.25 -3.13
N LEU A 84 1.45 12.70 -2.52
CA LEU A 84 0.11 13.22 -2.66
C LEU A 84 -0.05 14.25 -1.53
N ALA A 85 -0.44 15.48 -1.89
CA ALA A 85 -0.73 16.54 -0.91
C ALA A 85 -1.65 16.02 0.22
N GLY A 86 -1.58 16.57 1.44
CA GLY A 86 -2.34 16.02 2.57
C GLY A 86 -3.82 15.78 2.23
N ILE A 87 -4.37 14.63 2.66
CA ILE A 87 -5.82 14.44 2.58
C ILE A 87 -6.41 15.55 3.41
N VAL A 88 -7.22 16.40 2.78
CA VAL A 88 -8.14 17.28 3.50
C VAL A 88 -9.34 16.43 3.85
N PRO A 89 -9.56 16.09 5.13
CA PRO A 89 -10.64 15.20 5.51
C PRO A 89 -11.98 15.82 5.13
N LEU A 90 -12.79 15.08 4.38
CA LEU A 90 -14.19 15.37 4.11
C LEU A 90 -14.56 16.73 3.50
N ASP A 91 -13.62 17.43 2.87
CA ASP A 91 -13.92 18.63 2.10
C ASP A 91 -14.49 18.31 0.71
N GLY A 92 -15.77 17.93 0.73
CA GLY A 92 -16.69 18.14 -0.38
C GLY A 92 -17.61 19.36 -0.19
N GLU A 93 -17.65 20.00 0.98
CA GLU A 93 -18.74 20.95 1.29
C GLU A 93 -18.35 22.31 1.89
N LEU A 94 -17.10 22.59 2.28
CA LEU A 94 -16.81 23.86 2.98
C LEU A 94 -16.40 25.03 2.09
N ASP A 95 -16.15 24.84 0.79
CA ASP A 95 -16.07 25.94 -0.17
C ASP A 95 -16.26 25.43 -1.60
N LYS A 96 -17.26 25.95 -2.33
CA LYS A 96 -17.49 25.59 -3.75
C LYS A 96 -16.23 25.79 -4.63
N LYS A 97 -15.26 26.62 -4.22
CA LYS A 97 -13.96 26.81 -4.88
C LYS A 97 -12.87 25.80 -4.49
N LYS A 98 -12.95 25.16 -3.32
CA LYS A 98 -11.98 24.13 -2.87
C LYS A 98 -12.41 22.70 -3.25
N SER A 99 -13.69 22.50 -3.58
CA SER A 99 -14.22 21.20 -4.01
C SER A 99 -13.53 20.61 -5.26
N ASP A 100 -13.09 21.48 -6.19
CA ASP A 100 -12.36 21.06 -7.39
C ASP A 100 -10.95 20.51 -7.06
N MET A 101 -10.31 20.98 -5.99
CA MET A 101 -9.03 20.46 -5.52
C MET A 101 -9.19 19.07 -4.88
N GLY A 102 -10.26 18.83 -4.12
CA GLY A 102 -10.56 17.52 -3.52
C GLY A 102 -10.84 16.43 -4.56
N ALA A 103 -11.61 16.74 -5.60
CA ALA A 103 -11.87 15.80 -6.70
C ALA A 103 -10.59 15.49 -7.51
N SER A 104 -9.75 16.50 -7.78
CA SER A 104 -8.46 16.32 -8.44
C SER A 104 -7.50 15.47 -7.60
N PHE A 105 -7.53 15.62 -6.27
CA PHE A 105 -6.69 14.87 -5.34
C PHE A 105 -7.01 13.38 -5.32
N LEU A 106 -8.30 13.03 -5.19
CA LEU A 106 -8.74 11.63 -5.20
C LEU A 106 -8.41 10.95 -6.55
N SER A 107 -8.35 11.70 -7.64
CA SER A 107 -7.93 11.17 -8.94
C SER A 107 -6.47 10.67 -8.94
N TYR A 108 -5.57 11.32 -8.20
CA TYR A 108 -4.19 10.84 -8.05
C TYR A 108 -4.11 9.59 -7.19
N ILE A 109 -4.89 9.52 -6.11
CA ILE A 109 -4.99 8.28 -5.32
C ILE A 109 -5.52 7.15 -6.21
N ARG A 110 -6.49 7.40 -7.10
CA ARG A 110 -6.97 6.39 -8.05
C ARG A 110 -5.88 5.85 -8.98
N ALA A 111 -4.85 6.65 -9.27
CA ALA A 111 -3.75 6.29 -10.17
C ALA A 111 -2.63 5.45 -9.51
N VAL A 112 -2.66 5.22 -8.19
CA VAL A 112 -1.64 4.42 -7.49
C VAL A 112 -2.05 2.95 -7.34
N ASP A 113 -1.08 2.05 -7.17
CA ASP A 113 -1.31 0.61 -6.94
C ASP A 113 -1.48 0.28 -5.45
N LEU A 114 -0.85 1.06 -4.56
CA LEU A 114 -0.89 0.89 -3.11
C LEU A 114 -0.89 2.26 -2.42
N ILE A 115 -1.63 2.35 -1.31
CA ILE A 115 -1.70 3.53 -0.46
C ILE A 115 -0.89 3.29 0.81
N VAL A 116 0.01 4.21 1.16
CA VAL A 116 0.68 4.26 2.47
C VAL A 116 0.05 5.39 3.26
N ILE A 117 -0.65 5.06 4.35
CA ILE A 117 -1.21 6.04 5.26
C ILE A 117 -0.15 6.38 6.32
N VAL A 118 0.40 7.59 6.24
CA VAL A 118 1.37 8.14 7.18
C VAL A 118 0.62 8.74 8.36
N ILE A 119 0.91 8.24 9.56
CA ILE A 119 0.33 8.69 10.81
C ILE A 119 1.44 9.20 11.71
N ARG A 120 1.31 10.44 12.17
CA ARG A 120 2.23 10.99 13.17
C ARG A 120 1.93 10.33 14.52
N THR A 121 2.96 10.00 15.30
CA THR A 121 2.80 9.53 16.70
C THR A 121 3.58 10.37 17.71
N PHE A 122 4.02 11.57 17.37
CA PHE A 122 4.60 12.55 18.29
C PHE A 122 3.84 13.88 18.28
N SER A 123 3.84 14.57 19.41
CA SER A 123 3.36 15.95 19.54
C SER A 123 4.52 16.93 19.39
N ASP A 124 4.30 18.00 18.64
CA ASP A 124 5.22 19.12 18.51
C ASP A 124 4.40 20.42 18.60
N GLU A 125 4.74 21.30 19.54
CA GLU A 125 4.05 22.59 19.73
C GLU A 125 4.19 23.51 18.51
N SER A 126 5.24 23.32 17.71
CA SER A 126 5.47 24.08 16.47
C SER A 126 4.62 23.60 15.30
N VAL A 127 3.91 22.48 15.44
CA VAL A 127 3.15 21.86 14.35
C VAL A 127 1.69 21.68 14.74
N GLU A 128 0.84 22.58 14.24
CA GLU A 128 -0.60 22.55 14.45
C GLU A 128 -1.23 21.22 14.00
N SER A 129 -2.01 20.61 14.89
CA SER A 129 -2.74 19.36 14.63
C SER A 129 -4.03 19.66 13.86
N GLN A 130 -4.03 19.37 12.56
CA GLN A 130 -5.23 19.54 11.73
C GLN A 130 -6.41 18.65 12.16
N LEU A 131 -6.15 17.58 12.92
CA LEU A 131 -7.20 16.78 13.51
C LEU A 131 -8.06 17.61 14.48
N ASN A 132 -7.42 18.43 15.32
CA ASN A 132 -8.15 19.22 16.33
C ASN A 132 -8.99 20.28 15.64
N THR A 133 -8.41 21.04 14.70
CA THR A 133 -9.12 22.03 13.89
C THR A 133 -10.34 21.39 13.20
N PHE A 134 -10.15 20.22 12.58
CA PHE A 134 -11.23 19.50 11.91
C PHE A 134 -12.34 19.07 12.88
N LEU A 135 -11.99 18.56 14.06
CA LEU A 135 -12.95 18.11 15.07
C LEU A 135 -13.71 19.28 15.73
N GLU A 136 -13.06 20.43 15.91
CA GLU A 136 -13.69 21.67 16.38
C GLU A 136 -14.74 22.17 15.38
N GLU A 137 -14.43 22.10 14.08
CA GLU A 137 -15.38 22.45 13.01
C GLU A 137 -16.49 21.40 12.84
N ASN A 138 -16.20 20.13 13.16
CA ASN A 138 -17.10 18.99 12.96
C ASN A 138 -17.32 18.17 14.25
N PRO A 139 -17.90 18.74 15.32
CA PRO A 139 -17.97 18.08 16.63
C PRO A 139 -18.79 16.78 16.60
N LYS A 140 -19.78 16.66 15.70
CA LYS A 140 -20.56 15.43 15.51
C LYS A 140 -19.71 14.28 14.95
N MET A 141 -18.65 14.61 14.24
CA MET A 141 -17.77 13.62 13.62
C MET A 141 -16.86 12.92 14.65
N TYR A 142 -16.48 13.62 15.72
CA TYR A 142 -15.77 13.03 16.84
C TYR A 142 -16.46 11.77 17.36
N ASN A 143 -17.78 11.88 17.58
CA ASN A 143 -18.60 10.74 17.98
C ASN A 143 -18.52 9.63 16.92
N SER A 144 -18.63 9.91 15.63
CA SER A 144 -18.51 8.85 14.61
C SER A 144 -17.15 8.13 14.56
N LEU A 145 -16.07 8.81 14.95
CA LEU A 145 -14.71 8.25 15.00
C LEU A 145 -14.45 7.44 16.28
N ILE A 146 -15.14 7.78 17.38
CA ILE A 146 -14.96 7.14 18.69
C ILE A 146 -16.01 6.07 18.97
N VAL A 147 -17.25 6.31 18.56
CA VAL A 147 -18.41 5.47 18.80
C VAL A 147 -18.18 4.10 18.15
N LYS A 148 -18.17 3.09 19.01
CA LYS A 148 -17.97 1.66 18.69
C LYS A 148 -19.20 0.99 18.05
N SER A 149 -20.29 1.71 17.81
CA SER A 149 -21.51 1.17 17.20
C SER A 149 -21.48 1.21 15.66
N SER A 150 -22.22 0.30 15.02
CA SER A 150 -22.34 0.18 13.56
C SER A 150 -22.80 1.49 12.88
N LEU A 151 -22.55 1.72 11.57
CA LEU A 151 -23.11 2.94 10.90
C LEU A 151 -24.65 2.91 10.94
N LYS A 152 -25.24 1.71 11.02
CA LYS A 152 -26.69 1.50 11.17
C LYS A 152 -27.23 2.06 12.49
N GLU A 153 -26.48 1.98 13.59
CA GLU A 153 -26.86 2.56 14.89
C GLU A 153 -26.70 4.09 14.91
N VAL A 154 -25.64 4.62 14.28
CA VAL A 154 -25.47 6.08 14.08
C VAL A 154 -26.59 6.62 13.18
N GLU A 155 -27.03 5.89 12.15
CA GLU A 155 -28.21 6.28 11.37
C GLU A 155 -29.52 6.13 12.14
N GLN A 156 -29.69 5.13 13.00
CA GLN A 156 -30.90 4.93 13.81
C GLN A 156 -31.09 6.03 14.84
N GLU A 157 -30.01 6.48 15.49
CA GLU A 157 -30.05 7.61 16.44
C GLU A 157 -30.43 8.93 15.75
N PHE A 158 -30.13 9.07 14.45
CA PHE A 158 -30.59 10.18 13.61
C PHE A 158 -31.99 9.96 12.99
N LYS A 159 -32.41 8.71 12.77
CA LYS A 159 -33.75 8.36 12.27
C LYS A 159 -34.83 8.48 13.34
N ASP A 160 -34.51 8.33 14.63
CA ASP A 160 -35.47 8.51 15.73
C ASP A 160 -35.90 9.98 15.96
N LYS A 161 -35.24 10.95 15.31
CA LYS A 161 -35.74 12.33 15.17
C LYS A 161 -36.47 12.61 13.86
N SER A 162 -36.63 11.62 12.98
CA SER A 162 -37.36 11.72 11.72
C SER A 162 -38.41 10.60 11.50
N ILE A 163 -38.87 9.94 12.57
CA ILE A 163 -40.14 9.20 12.54
C ILE A 163 -41.30 10.21 12.60
N LYS A 164 -41.56 10.85 11.46
CA LYS A 164 -42.89 11.41 11.16
C LYS A 164 -43.28 11.39 9.68
N PHE A 165 -42.46 10.80 8.79
CA PHE A 165 -42.73 10.87 7.34
C PHE A 165 -42.90 9.54 6.59
N PHE A 166 -42.72 8.37 7.21
CA PHE A 166 -42.94 7.06 6.55
C PHE A 166 -43.79 6.09 7.38
N LYS A 167 -44.94 6.56 7.89
CA LYS A 167 -46.07 5.68 8.23
C LYS A 167 -47.22 5.93 7.27
N LYS A 168 -47.15 5.31 6.09
CA LYS A 168 -48.28 4.88 5.25
C LYS A 168 -47.70 4.24 3.99
N SER A 169 -48.26 3.09 3.59
CA SER A 169 -47.78 2.13 2.57
C SER A 169 -46.71 1.18 3.12
N GLN A 170 -46.88 -0.13 3.22
CA GLN A 170 -47.92 -1.06 2.79
C GLN A 170 -48.05 -2.20 3.80
N THR A 171 -49.29 -2.66 3.96
CA THR A 171 -49.69 -3.97 4.49
C THR A 171 -49.41 -5.08 3.47
N SER A 172 -49.09 -6.28 3.98
CA SER A 172 -49.23 -7.64 3.36
C SER A 172 -48.39 -7.87 2.07
N GLU A 173 -47.68 -8.99 1.84
CA GLU A 173 -47.91 -10.42 2.10
C GLU A 173 -46.58 -11.21 2.21
N GLU A 174 -46.71 -12.50 2.53
CA GLU A 174 -45.75 -13.50 3.03
C GLU A 174 -44.92 -14.25 1.96
N GLY A 175 -43.83 -14.89 2.41
CA GLY A 175 -43.14 -16.06 1.78
C GLY A 175 -41.92 -15.73 0.90
N GLU A 176 -40.77 -16.42 0.93
CA GLU A 176 -40.25 -17.61 1.62
C GLU A 176 -38.75 -17.43 1.90
N GLY A 177 -38.27 -18.05 2.98
CA GLY A 177 -36.91 -17.90 3.50
C GLY A 177 -35.87 -18.77 2.78
N ILE A 178 -34.66 -18.21 2.62
CA ILE A 178 -33.45 -18.97 2.36
C ILE A 178 -32.62 -18.93 3.64
N GLN A 179 -32.52 -20.10 4.29
CA GLN A 179 -31.75 -20.33 5.50
C GLN A 179 -30.27 -20.46 5.10
N LEU A 180 -29.46 -19.46 5.44
CA LEU A 180 -28.00 -19.50 5.28
C LEU A 180 -27.37 -19.88 6.62
N ASP A 181 -26.78 -21.08 6.61
CA ASP A 181 -26.00 -21.66 7.69
C ASP A 181 -24.71 -20.84 7.87
N LEU A 182 -24.69 -20.01 8.91
CA LEU A 182 -23.58 -19.14 9.28
C LEU A 182 -22.78 -19.78 10.43
N ASP A 183 -22.19 -20.95 10.18
CA ASP A 183 -21.23 -21.56 11.10
C ASP A 183 -19.81 -21.57 10.50
N SER A 184 -19.20 -20.39 10.51
CA SER A 184 -17.74 -20.25 10.66
C SER A 184 -17.45 -19.00 11.49
N LYS A 185 -17.46 -19.19 12.81
CA LYS A 185 -17.20 -18.16 13.82
C LYS A 185 -15.81 -17.53 13.64
N ILE A 186 -15.76 -16.33 13.08
CA ILE A 186 -14.71 -15.34 13.36
C ILE A 186 -15.27 -14.47 14.49
N PRO A 187 -14.50 -14.14 15.55
CA PRO A 187 -15.07 -13.53 16.75
C PRO A 187 -15.77 -12.21 16.40
N LEU A 188 -17.07 -12.12 16.67
CA LEU A 188 -17.74 -10.83 16.82
C LEU A 188 -17.01 -10.08 17.94
N PHE A 189 -16.45 -8.93 17.62
CA PHE A 189 -15.65 -8.14 18.55
C PHE A 189 -16.53 -7.56 19.66
N TYR A 190 -16.45 -8.15 20.85
CA TYR A 190 -16.64 -7.47 22.12
C TYR A 190 -15.28 -7.41 22.84
N SER A 191 -14.87 -6.24 23.29
CA SER A 191 -13.83 -6.12 24.31
C SER A 191 -14.34 -5.20 25.42
N GLU A 192 -14.66 -5.81 26.55
CA GLU A 192 -14.90 -5.16 27.83
C GLU A 192 -13.61 -4.52 28.33
N ASP A 193 -13.55 -3.20 28.26
CA ASP A 193 -12.77 -2.41 29.21
C ASP A 193 -13.68 -1.29 29.67
N LYS A 194 -14.44 -1.58 30.73
CA LYS A 194 -15.42 -0.67 31.34
C LYS A 194 -14.74 0.37 32.23
N SER A 195 -13.48 0.17 32.64
CA SER A 195 -12.81 0.96 33.68
C SER A 195 -12.54 2.43 33.31
N PHE A 196 -12.40 2.76 32.03
CA PHE A 196 -12.21 4.15 31.59
C PHE A 196 -13.54 4.90 31.37
N TRP A 197 -14.64 4.18 31.13
CA TRP A 197 -15.93 4.74 30.74
C TRP A 197 -16.93 4.84 31.91
N THR A 198 -16.74 4.09 33.00
CA THR A 198 -17.60 4.14 34.20
C THR A 198 -17.53 5.45 34.99
N SER A 199 -16.66 6.40 34.64
CA SER A 199 -16.67 7.75 35.21
C SER A 199 -17.59 8.74 34.45
N LEU A 200 -18.25 8.29 33.37
CA LEU A 200 -19.05 9.12 32.47
C LEU A 200 -20.49 8.60 32.31
N ASP A 201 -21.09 8.11 33.40
CA ASP A 201 -22.53 7.81 33.46
C ASP A 201 -23.36 9.11 33.35
N LEU A 202 -23.76 9.45 32.12
CA LEU A 202 -24.66 10.54 31.77
C LEU A 202 -26.13 10.12 31.90
N ASP A 203 -26.53 9.71 33.10
CA ASP A 203 -27.94 9.46 33.45
C ASP A 203 -28.43 10.45 34.51
N LYS A 204 -28.26 11.76 34.25
CA LYS A 204 -29.07 12.80 34.88
C LYS A 204 -29.47 13.86 33.85
N LYS A 205 -30.78 13.94 33.63
CA LYS A 205 -31.47 14.99 32.89
C LYS A 205 -31.04 16.36 33.42
N ASP A 206 -30.27 17.10 32.65
CA ASP A 206 -30.29 18.56 32.69
C ASP A 206 -29.91 19.14 31.34
N ASN A 207 -30.89 19.84 30.74
CA ASN A 207 -30.71 20.72 29.60
C ASN A 207 -29.88 21.93 30.02
N LYS A 208 -28.55 21.80 30.00
CA LYS A 208 -27.63 22.93 29.90
C LYS A 208 -26.52 22.55 28.93
N ASN A 209 -26.22 23.47 28.01
CA ASN A 209 -25.10 23.45 27.08
C ASN A 209 -24.01 22.46 27.50
N ILE A 210 -23.99 21.29 26.88
CA ILE A 210 -22.86 20.37 27.04
C ILE A 210 -21.73 21.07 26.29
N ASN A 211 -20.87 21.75 27.03
CA ASN A 211 -19.52 22.04 26.57
C ASN A 211 -18.85 20.69 26.35
N ILE A 212 -18.94 20.14 25.13
CA ILE A 212 -18.23 18.92 24.69
C ILE A 212 -16.70 19.19 24.59
N VAL A 213 -16.22 20.31 25.16
CA VAL A 213 -14.85 20.83 25.07
C VAL A 213 -13.98 20.38 26.25
N GLU A 214 -14.43 19.42 27.07
CA GLU A 214 -13.57 18.87 28.12
C GLU A 214 -12.53 17.90 27.51
N SER A 215 -11.42 18.54 27.13
CA SER A 215 -10.14 18.01 26.66
C SER A 215 -10.24 17.00 25.52
N PHE A 216 -10.35 17.50 24.29
CA PHE A 216 -9.71 16.81 23.17
C PHE A 216 -8.24 16.60 23.56
N HIS A 217 -7.84 15.37 23.87
CA HIS A 217 -6.42 15.07 23.95
C HIS A 217 -5.82 15.50 22.60
N SER A 218 -4.91 16.46 22.65
CA SER A 218 -4.50 17.33 21.54
C SER A 218 -3.83 16.60 20.37
N PHE A 219 -3.73 15.27 20.45
CA PHE A 219 -3.04 14.43 19.51
C PHE A 219 -3.44 12.94 19.69
N GLU A 220 -4.23 12.40 18.76
CA GLU A 220 -4.69 11.00 18.79
C GLU A 220 -4.46 10.28 17.45
N PRO A 221 -3.33 9.56 17.28
CA PRO A 221 -2.94 8.90 16.03
C PRO A 221 -3.99 7.93 15.47
N ILE A 222 -4.71 7.23 16.35
CA ILE A 222 -5.76 6.29 15.94
C ILE A 222 -6.97 7.03 15.36
N LEU A 223 -7.33 8.19 15.92
CA LEU A 223 -8.43 9.00 15.39
C LEU A 223 -8.07 9.58 14.02
N GLU A 224 -6.83 10.02 13.86
CA GLU A 224 -6.29 10.46 12.58
C GLU A 224 -6.37 9.35 11.51
N LEU A 225 -5.92 8.14 11.85
CA LEU A 225 -6.00 6.99 10.95
C LEU A 225 -7.44 6.69 10.54
N LYS A 226 -8.36 6.64 11.50
CA LYS A 226 -9.78 6.42 11.24
C LYS A 226 -10.38 7.49 10.33
N LEU A 227 -9.99 8.75 10.51
CA LEU A 227 -10.45 9.87 9.70
C LEU A 227 -10.02 9.73 8.23
N VAL A 228 -8.76 9.39 8.00
CA VAL A 228 -8.23 9.14 6.65
C VAL A 228 -8.96 7.96 5.99
N LEU A 229 -9.08 6.83 6.70
CA LEU A 229 -9.77 5.64 6.19
C LEU A 229 -11.24 5.93 5.84
N LEU A 230 -11.96 6.60 6.75
CA LEU A 230 -13.37 6.95 6.55
C LEU A 230 -13.56 7.90 5.36
N THR A 231 -12.61 8.82 5.13
CA THR A 231 -12.65 9.72 3.97
C THR A 231 -12.58 8.93 2.65
N LEU A 232 -11.68 7.94 2.57
CA LEU A 232 -11.56 7.06 1.39
C LEU A 232 -12.83 6.22 1.19
N ILE A 233 -13.32 5.60 2.27
CA ILE A 233 -14.49 4.72 2.25
C ILE A 233 -15.76 5.49 1.89
N LYS A 234 -15.98 6.69 2.44
CA LYS A 234 -17.15 7.50 2.15
C LYS A 234 -17.22 7.90 0.67
N SER A 235 -16.08 8.30 0.09
CA SER A 235 -16.02 8.63 -1.34
C SER A 235 -16.41 7.45 -2.23
N ASP A 236 -15.99 6.23 -1.87
CA ASP A 236 -16.38 5.03 -2.60
C ASP A 236 -17.85 4.66 -2.36
N LEU A 237 -18.36 4.78 -1.13
CA LEU A 237 -19.77 4.56 -0.81
C LEU A 237 -20.68 5.46 -1.65
N ASP A 238 -20.37 6.75 -1.76
CA ASP A 238 -21.12 7.69 -2.58
C ASP A 238 -21.14 7.28 -4.06
N LEU A 239 -20.02 6.77 -4.56
CA LEU A 239 -19.92 6.27 -5.94
C LEU A 239 -20.69 4.97 -6.13
N ILE A 240 -20.59 4.02 -5.19
CA ILE A 240 -21.31 2.75 -5.21
C ILE A 240 -22.82 3.00 -5.19
N ILE A 241 -23.32 3.90 -4.34
CA ILE A 241 -24.73 4.27 -4.26
C ILE A 241 -25.23 4.82 -5.61
N LYS A 242 -24.47 5.73 -6.24
CA LYS A 242 -24.79 6.27 -7.56
C LYS A 242 -24.81 5.18 -8.64
N LEU A 243 -23.85 4.25 -8.62
CA LEU A 243 -23.78 3.13 -9.56
C LEU A 243 -24.94 2.16 -9.38
N LEU A 244 -25.28 1.79 -8.14
CA LEU A 244 -26.43 0.93 -7.85
C LEU A 244 -27.74 1.55 -8.34
N ALA A 245 -27.93 2.86 -8.13
CA ALA A 245 -29.09 3.58 -8.66
C ALA A 245 -29.14 3.57 -10.19
N LYS A 246 -27.99 3.64 -10.88
CA LYS A 246 -27.90 3.54 -12.34
C LYS A 246 -28.16 2.12 -12.84
N TYR A 247 -27.46 1.12 -12.30
CA TYR A 247 -27.56 -0.28 -12.72
C TYR A 247 -28.92 -0.89 -12.41
N SER A 248 -29.60 -0.44 -11.35
CA SER A 248 -30.95 -0.89 -11.04
C SER A 248 -31.99 -0.56 -12.13
N LYS A 249 -31.70 0.38 -13.05
CA LYS A 249 -32.54 0.68 -14.22
C LYS A 249 -32.40 -0.35 -15.33
N ASP A 250 -31.27 -1.06 -15.41
CA ASP A 250 -31.01 -2.13 -16.37
C ASP A 250 -30.49 -3.38 -15.64
N ARG A 251 -31.37 -4.00 -14.84
CA ARG A 251 -31.02 -5.16 -14.02
C ARG A 251 -30.61 -6.38 -14.84
N LYS A 252 -31.09 -6.51 -16.08
CA LYS A 252 -30.80 -7.67 -16.93
C LYS A 252 -29.31 -7.70 -17.28
N THR A 253 -28.76 -6.55 -17.66
CA THR A 253 -27.35 -6.41 -18.02
C THR A 253 -26.44 -6.45 -16.80
N PHE A 254 -26.79 -5.76 -15.71
CA PHE A 254 -25.90 -5.52 -14.56
C PHE A 254 -26.21 -6.38 -13.33
N SER A 255 -26.86 -7.53 -13.50
CA SER A 255 -27.30 -8.37 -12.37
C SER A 255 -26.16 -8.77 -11.44
N LYS A 256 -24.99 -9.14 -11.99
CA LYS A 256 -23.80 -9.55 -11.23
C LYS A 256 -23.21 -8.36 -10.45
N GLU A 257 -23.06 -7.22 -11.10
CA GLU A 257 -22.53 -5.98 -10.53
C GLU A 257 -23.38 -5.52 -9.35
N ILE A 258 -24.71 -5.56 -9.49
CA ILE A 258 -25.64 -5.13 -8.44
C ILE A 258 -25.49 -5.97 -7.17
N VAL A 259 -25.36 -7.29 -7.30
CA VAL A 259 -25.18 -8.19 -6.15
C VAL A 259 -23.86 -7.91 -5.45
N ILE A 260 -22.76 -7.84 -6.21
CA ILE A 260 -21.43 -7.59 -5.66
C ILE A 260 -21.38 -6.23 -4.94
N LEU A 261 -21.87 -5.17 -5.59
CA LEU A 261 -21.82 -3.82 -5.07
C LEU A 261 -22.74 -3.62 -3.86
N SER A 262 -23.91 -4.26 -3.83
CA SER A 262 -24.79 -4.22 -2.66
C SER A 262 -24.14 -4.84 -1.42
N ASN A 263 -23.49 -5.99 -1.57
CA ASN A 263 -22.81 -6.67 -0.46
C ASN A 263 -21.60 -5.87 0.04
N ILE A 264 -20.80 -5.29 -0.87
CA ILE A 264 -19.69 -4.41 -0.50
C ILE A 264 -20.19 -3.17 0.23
N LYS A 265 -21.25 -2.53 -0.28
CA LYS A 265 -21.86 -1.37 0.37
C LYS A 265 -22.25 -1.68 1.81
N GLU A 266 -22.96 -2.79 2.03
CA GLU A 266 -23.38 -3.20 3.37
C GLU A 266 -22.18 -3.48 4.30
N GLU A 267 -21.15 -4.18 3.80
CA GLU A 267 -19.94 -4.43 4.60
C GLU A 267 -19.20 -3.13 4.96
N LEU A 268 -19.10 -2.16 4.05
CA LEU A 268 -18.48 -0.86 4.33
C LEU A 268 -19.28 -0.05 5.36
N GLU A 269 -20.60 -0.08 5.28
CA GLU A 269 -21.49 0.54 6.27
C GLU A 269 -21.32 -0.13 7.65
N LEU A 270 -21.23 -1.46 7.70
CA LEU A 270 -21.06 -2.17 8.96
C LEU A 270 -19.65 -1.99 9.55
N LYS A 271 -18.60 -2.01 8.71
CA LYS A 271 -17.21 -2.11 9.15
C LYS A 271 -16.40 -0.81 9.05
N LYS A 272 -17.04 0.35 8.83
CA LYS A 272 -16.58 1.78 8.85
C LYS A 272 -15.13 2.12 8.49
N PHE A 273 -14.14 1.47 9.09
CA PHE A 273 -12.70 1.70 8.96
C PHE A 273 -11.97 0.56 8.24
N ILE A 274 -12.68 -0.47 7.79
CA ILE A 274 -12.09 -1.56 7.00
C ILE A 274 -12.30 -1.25 5.51
N PRO A 275 -11.21 -1.03 4.74
CA PRO A 275 -11.31 -0.75 3.31
C PRO A 275 -11.74 -2.00 2.53
N ILE A 276 -12.28 -1.82 1.32
CA ILE A 276 -12.75 -2.91 0.44
C ILE A 276 -11.70 -4.02 0.30
N SER A 277 -10.42 -3.64 0.14
CA SER A 277 -9.30 -4.59 -0.03
C SER A 277 -9.11 -5.56 1.13
N MET A 278 -9.73 -5.30 2.29
CA MET A 278 -9.63 -6.10 3.51
C MET A 278 -10.99 -6.73 3.92
N LEU A 279 -12.05 -6.54 3.15
CA LEU A 279 -13.36 -7.13 3.45
C LEU A 279 -13.36 -8.63 3.15
N ASN A 280 -13.97 -9.41 4.05
CA ASN A 280 -14.04 -10.87 3.89
C ASN A 280 -14.75 -11.27 2.60
N TYR A 281 -15.90 -10.64 2.31
CA TYR A 281 -16.61 -10.90 1.05
C TYR A 281 -15.73 -10.60 -0.15
N PHE A 282 -15.03 -9.46 -0.17
CA PHE A 282 -14.13 -9.10 -1.26
C PHE A 282 -13.00 -10.12 -1.46
N LEU A 283 -12.40 -10.59 -0.37
CA LEU A 283 -11.35 -11.60 -0.41
C LEU A 283 -11.84 -12.95 -0.95
N ALA A 284 -13.10 -13.31 -0.67
CA ALA A 284 -13.73 -14.54 -1.12
C ALA A 284 -14.20 -14.53 -2.58
N LEU A 285 -14.25 -13.36 -3.23
CA LEU A 285 -14.62 -13.26 -4.64
C LEU A 285 -13.61 -13.97 -5.56
N SER A 286 -14.12 -14.51 -6.68
CA SER A 286 -13.28 -15.00 -7.78
C SER A 286 -12.52 -13.85 -8.47
N GLU A 287 -11.44 -14.17 -9.17
CA GLU A 287 -10.64 -13.14 -9.87
C GLU A 287 -11.46 -12.38 -10.93
N GLU A 288 -12.35 -13.06 -11.65
CA GLU A 288 -13.28 -12.41 -12.61
C GLU A 288 -14.21 -11.41 -11.92
N GLN A 289 -14.66 -11.70 -10.70
CA GLN A 289 -15.51 -10.79 -9.92
C GLN A 289 -14.72 -9.62 -9.34
N LYS A 290 -13.46 -9.85 -8.91
CA LYS A 290 -12.56 -8.77 -8.48
C LYS A 290 -12.23 -7.83 -9.64
N GLU A 291 -12.11 -8.33 -10.86
CA GLU A 291 -11.92 -7.50 -12.05
C GLU A 291 -13.06 -6.49 -12.25
N ILE A 292 -14.31 -6.86 -11.96
CA ILE A 292 -15.46 -5.94 -12.03
C ILE A 292 -15.23 -4.74 -11.10
N ILE A 293 -14.81 -5.00 -9.86
CA ILE A 293 -14.55 -3.96 -8.86
C ILE A 293 -13.32 -3.13 -9.27
N ASN A 294 -12.27 -3.78 -9.74
CA ASN A 294 -11.04 -3.12 -10.18
C ASN A 294 -11.32 -2.15 -11.36
N LYS A 295 -12.26 -2.49 -12.26
CA LYS A 295 -12.68 -1.58 -13.35
C LYS A 295 -13.34 -0.29 -12.86
N LEU A 296 -13.88 -0.27 -11.63
CA LEU A 296 -14.49 0.92 -11.05
C LEU A 296 -13.46 1.89 -10.45
N ASN A 297 -12.19 1.47 -10.32
CA ASN A 297 -11.10 2.25 -9.73
C ASN A 297 -11.51 2.89 -8.39
N LEU A 298 -12.10 2.09 -7.51
CA LEU A 298 -12.42 2.49 -6.14
C LEU A 298 -11.13 2.76 -5.36
N LEU A 299 -11.19 3.67 -4.39
CA LEU A 299 -10.04 4.09 -3.60
C LEU A 299 -9.65 3.00 -2.58
N SER A 300 -10.63 2.54 -1.83
CA SER A 300 -10.52 1.56 -0.75
C SER A 300 -10.37 0.12 -1.25
N SER A 301 -10.48 -0.14 -2.56
CA SER A 301 -10.10 -1.44 -3.14
C SER A 301 -8.58 -1.57 -3.31
N LYS A 302 -7.83 -0.47 -3.20
CA LYS A 302 -6.37 -0.50 -3.18
C LYS A 302 -5.87 -1.07 -1.88
N LYS A 303 -4.70 -1.70 -1.94
CA LYS A 303 -4.03 -2.21 -0.74
C LYS A 303 -3.53 -1.03 0.09
N VAL A 304 -3.60 -1.17 1.41
CA VAL A 304 -3.25 -0.11 2.36
C VAL A 304 -2.14 -0.61 3.28
N VAL A 305 -1.12 0.22 3.49
CA VAL A 305 -0.07 0.05 4.50
C VAL A 305 -0.12 1.23 5.45
N ILE A 306 -0.03 0.99 6.75
CA ILE A 306 0.05 2.04 7.76
C ILE A 306 1.51 2.29 8.11
N LEU A 307 1.93 3.55 8.10
CA LEU A 307 3.29 3.96 8.46
C LEU A 307 3.22 4.91 9.68
N GLY A 308 3.65 4.43 10.84
CA GLY A 308 3.76 5.25 12.04
C GLY A 308 5.06 6.06 12.05
N ASN A 309 4.96 7.38 11.84
CA ASN A 309 6.07 8.30 12.00
C ASN A 309 6.19 8.75 13.46
N TYR A 310 7.19 8.23 14.17
CA TYR A 310 7.38 8.47 15.60
C TYR A 310 8.60 9.34 15.90
N GLY A 311 8.54 10.06 17.02
CA GLY A 311 9.62 10.94 17.48
C GLY A 311 10.43 10.32 18.62
N SER A 312 11.42 11.07 19.09
CA SER A 312 12.39 10.61 20.09
C SER A 312 11.93 10.75 21.55
N SER A 313 10.62 10.66 21.82
CA SER A 313 10.04 10.82 23.15
C SER A 313 9.33 9.56 23.66
N LYS A 314 9.29 9.35 24.98
CA LYS A 314 8.59 8.20 25.61
C LYS A 314 7.09 8.20 25.28
N GLN A 315 6.46 9.37 25.30
CA GLN A 315 5.06 9.52 24.91
C GLN A 315 4.83 9.11 23.45
N SER A 316 5.77 9.46 22.57
CA SER A 316 5.66 9.09 21.16
C SER A 316 5.74 7.58 20.94
N LEU A 317 6.65 6.91 21.66
CA LEU A 317 6.75 5.45 21.65
C LEU A 317 5.51 4.77 22.23
N SER A 318 4.90 5.33 23.28
CA SER A 318 3.63 4.83 23.83
C SER A 318 2.51 4.88 22.78
N LYS A 319 2.35 6.03 22.13
CA LYS A 319 1.35 6.22 21.07
C LYS A 319 1.62 5.38 19.84
N LEU A 320 2.90 5.14 19.51
CA LEU A 320 3.28 4.19 18.47
C LEU A 320 2.83 2.76 18.83
N ASN A 321 3.03 2.33 20.07
CA ASN A 321 2.59 1.01 20.51
C ASN A 321 1.06 0.86 20.46
N GLU A 322 0.30 1.87 20.89
CA GLU A 322 -1.16 1.88 20.74
C GLU A 322 -1.57 1.73 19.26
N LEU A 323 -0.90 2.43 18.35
CA LEU A 323 -1.14 2.33 16.91
C LEU A 323 -0.78 0.93 16.36
N ILE A 324 0.32 0.34 16.83
CA ILE A 324 0.74 -1.03 16.48
C ILE A 324 -0.32 -2.05 16.94
N GLU A 325 -0.80 -1.93 18.17
CA GLU A 325 -1.83 -2.83 18.71
C GLU A 325 -3.14 -2.71 17.92
N TRP A 326 -3.55 -1.48 17.62
CA TRP A 326 -4.74 -1.22 16.80
C TRP A 326 -4.60 -1.83 15.41
N THR A 327 -3.48 -1.60 14.73
CA THR A 327 -3.26 -2.13 13.37
C THR A 327 -3.16 -3.66 13.36
N ARG A 328 -2.52 -4.26 14.35
CA ARG A 328 -2.51 -5.74 14.53
C ARG A 328 -3.90 -6.30 14.76
N LYS A 329 -4.73 -5.65 15.59
CA LYS A 329 -6.11 -6.08 15.89
C LYS A 329 -6.97 -6.19 14.62
N TYR A 330 -6.74 -5.34 13.63
CA TYR A 330 -7.48 -5.32 12.36
C TYR A 330 -6.66 -5.85 11.18
N ASN A 331 -5.52 -6.49 11.44
CA ASN A 331 -4.64 -7.09 10.44
C ASN A 331 -4.18 -6.12 9.34
N PHE A 332 -3.99 -4.84 9.66
CA PHE A 332 -3.37 -3.89 8.74
C PHE A 332 -1.86 -4.16 8.63
N PRO A 333 -1.30 -4.21 7.41
CA PRO A 333 0.15 -4.12 7.23
C PRO A 333 0.67 -2.83 7.85
N PHE A 334 1.67 -2.93 8.73
CA PHE A 334 2.18 -1.80 9.51
C PHE A 334 3.70 -1.75 9.47
N SER A 335 4.24 -0.54 9.30
CA SER A 335 5.66 -0.22 9.49
C SER A 335 5.78 1.04 10.37
N SER A 336 6.96 1.25 10.96
CA SER A 336 7.29 2.46 11.69
C SER A 336 8.59 3.08 11.19
N ILE A 337 8.68 4.40 11.30
CA ILE A 337 9.88 5.15 10.93
C ILE A 337 10.06 6.32 11.89
N ASN A 338 11.30 6.62 12.25
CA ASN A 338 11.66 7.86 12.92
C ASN A 338 12.44 8.71 11.94
N LEU A 339 11.77 9.68 11.32
CA LEU A 339 12.36 10.47 10.24
C LEU A 339 13.55 11.30 10.70
N GLU A 340 13.42 11.97 11.83
CA GLU A 340 14.50 12.76 12.43
C GLU A 340 15.73 11.87 12.70
N GLY A 341 15.50 10.69 13.29
CA GLY A 341 16.56 9.73 13.55
C GLY A 341 17.21 9.20 12.27
N GLU A 342 16.44 8.90 11.22
CA GLU A 342 16.98 8.41 9.95
C GLU A 342 17.75 9.49 9.19
N GLU A 343 17.32 10.74 9.26
CA GLU A 343 18.04 11.89 8.70
C GLU A 343 19.41 12.04 9.38
N ILE A 344 19.46 12.05 10.71
CA ILE A 344 20.72 12.10 11.47
C ILE A 344 21.60 10.88 11.15
N TYR A 345 21.01 9.68 11.11
CA TYR A 345 21.73 8.44 10.78
C TYR A 345 22.39 8.49 9.40
N ASN A 346 21.73 9.10 8.41
CA ASN A 346 22.27 9.22 7.06
C ASN A 346 23.39 10.27 6.97
N LEU A 347 23.43 11.26 7.86
CA LEU A 347 24.51 12.25 7.94
C LEU A 347 25.79 11.68 8.58
N LEU A 348 25.68 10.59 9.35
CA LEU A 348 26.85 9.94 9.93
C LEU A 348 27.74 9.31 8.86
N THR A 349 29.06 9.43 9.06
CA THR A 349 30.07 8.83 8.16
C THR A 349 30.77 7.64 8.79
N GLN A 350 30.89 7.59 10.13
CA GLN A 350 31.59 6.53 10.83
C GLN A 350 30.68 5.32 11.08
N GLU A 351 31.20 4.11 10.79
CA GLU A 351 30.46 2.85 10.97
C GLU A 351 30.18 2.52 12.44
N GLU A 352 31.04 2.94 13.36
CA GLU A 352 30.87 2.72 14.80
C GLU A 352 29.69 3.55 15.34
N GLU A 353 29.65 4.84 15.05
CA GLU A 353 28.54 5.74 15.41
C GLU A 353 27.20 5.26 14.82
N LYS A 354 27.21 4.79 13.57
CA LYS A 354 26.01 4.20 12.93
C LYS A 354 25.51 2.97 13.68
N LYS A 355 26.40 2.09 14.11
CA LYS A 355 26.03 0.91 14.90
C LYS A 355 25.44 1.30 16.25
N GLU A 356 26.04 2.26 16.95
CA GLU A 356 25.53 2.76 18.23
C GLU A 356 24.14 3.40 18.07
N MET A 357 23.97 4.28 17.07
CA MET A 357 22.67 4.90 16.79
C MET A 357 21.59 3.87 16.48
N ARG A 358 21.89 2.83 15.69
CA ARG A 358 20.93 1.74 15.39
C ARG A 358 20.54 0.93 16.61
N GLN A 359 21.41 0.84 17.63
CA GLN A 359 21.11 0.17 18.89
C GLN A 359 20.22 1.02 19.82
N SER A 360 20.09 2.33 19.56
CA SER A 360 19.23 3.20 20.35
C SER A 360 17.77 2.76 20.28
N ILE A 361 17.04 2.93 21.39
CA ILE A 361 15.61 2.58 21.47
C ILE A 361 14.76 3.35 20.43
N PHE A 362 15.23 4.52 19.99
CA PHE A 362 14.52 5.40 19.06
C PHE A 362 14.73 5.05 17.59
N LEU A 363 15.77 4.28 17.23
CA LEU A 363 16.00 3.82 15.86
C LEU A 363 15.83 2.32 15.68
N LYS A 364 15.74 1.56 16.77
CA LYS A 364 15.52 0.11 16.74
C LYS A 364 14.31 -0.30 15.90
N ASN A 365 13.24 0.51 15.92
CA ASN A 365 11.99 0.26 15.19
C ASN A 365 11.91 1.04 13.87
N SER A 366 12.96 1.78 13.49
CA SER A 366 12.99 2.58 12.27
C SER A 366 13.82 1.85 11.24
N SER A 367 13.21 1.49 10.11
CA SER A 367 13.93 0.86 9.00
C SER A 367 13.24 1.16 7.68
N THR A 368 13.91 1.91 6.81
CA THR A 368 13.46 2.12 5.43
C THR A 368 13.36 0.79 4.68
N GLU A 369 14.26 -0.15 4.95
CA GLU A 369 14.26 -1.46 4.33
C GLU A 369 13.05 -2.29 4.78
N GLU A 370 12.70 -2.26 6.07
CA GLU A 370 11.51 -2.92 6.60
C GLU A 370 10.24 -2.32 5.99
N PHE A 371 10.17 -0.99 5.90
CA PHE A 371 9.07 -0.29 5.25
C PHE A 371 8.87 -0.74 3.79
N LEU A 372 9.94 -0.76 2.99
CA LEU A 372 9.89 -1.22 1.60
C LEU A 372 9.55 -2.72 1.50
N ASN A 373 10.05 -3.55 2.42
CA ASN A 373 9.71 -4.97 2.52
C ASN A 373 8.23 -5.19 2.78
N ILE A 374 7.61 -4.36 3.64
CA ILE A 374 6.17 -4.45 3.93
C ILE A 374 5.35 -4.07 2.69
N ILE A 375 5.75 -3.05 1.93
CA ILE A 375 5.13 -2.71 0.64
C ILE A 375 5.25 -3.89 -0.34
N TYR A 376 6.44 -4.47 -0.45
CA TYR A 376 6.73 -5.60 -1.33
C TYR A 376 5.84 -6.82 -1.02
N LYS A 377 5.74 -7.18 0.27
CA LYS A 377 4.86 -8.24 0.77
C LYS A 377 3.39 -7.92 0.55
N THR A 378 2.98 -6.69 0.81
CA THR A 378 1.58 -6.25 0.65
C THR A 378 1.15 -6.33 -0.80
N LEU A 379 1.99 -5.89 -1.74
CA LEU A 379 1.74 -6.03 -3.18
C LEU A 379 1.82 -7.49 -3.67
N ALA A 380 2.28 -8.43 -2.82
CA ALA A 380 2.51 -9.84 -3.14
C ALA A 380 3.48 -10.01 -4.30
N LEU A 381 4.58 -9.27 -4.26
CA LEU A 381 5.60 -9.30 -5.30
C LEU A 381 6.60 -10.44 -5.08
N LYS A 382 7.24 -10.84 -6.17
CA LYS A 382 8.40 -11.73 -6.24
C LYS A 382 9.42 -11.16 -7.20
N THR A 383 10.69 -11.50 -7.00
CA THR A 383 11.80 -11.04 -7.84
C THR A 383 12.22 -12.14 -8.81
N PHE A 384 12.53 -11.78 -10.05
CA PHE A 384 13.39 -12.57 -10.92
C PHE A 384 14.56 -11.70 -11.40
N TYR A 385 15.61 -12.35 -11.89
CA TYR A 385 16.84 -11.68 -12.27
C TYR A 385 17.13 -11.88 -13.75
N THR A 386 17.83 -10.92 -14.34
CA THR A 386 18.40 -11.05 -15.67
C THR A 386 19.84 -10.57 -15.63
N PHE A 387 20.71 -11.21 -16.40
CA PHE A 387 22.05 -10.69 -16.62
C PHE A 387 22.40 -10.74 -18.10
N LYS A 388 23.32 -9.86 -18.48
CA LYS A 388 23.91 -9.78 -19.81
C LYS A 388 25.35 -9.35 -19.69
N LEU A 389 26.27 -10.08 -20.30
CA LEU A 389 27.68 -9.76 -20.35
C LEU A 389 28.09 -9.46 -21.79
N GLU A 390 29.06 -8.57 -21.98
CA GLU A 390 29.57 -8.18 -23.30
C GLU A 390 31.10 -8.19 -23.32
N ASP A 391 31.70 -8.83 -24.34
CA ASP A 391 33.15 -8.80 -24.57
C ASP A 391 33.58 -7.58 -25.41
N ILE A 392 34.89 -7.47 -25.64
CA ILE A 392 35.49 -6.37 -26.43
C ILE A 392 35.01 -6.33 -27.88
N ASN A 393 34.50 -7.45 -28.41
CA ASN A 393 33.96 -7.58 -29.76
C ASN A 393 32.44 -7.39 -29.80
N ASN A 394 31.83 -6.89 -28.71
CA ASN A 394 30.38 -6.73 -28.53
C ASN A 394 29.59 -8.04 -28.61
N ARG A 395 30.23 -9.20 -28.40
CA ARG A 395 29.50 -10.47 -28.29
C ARG A 395 28.80 -10.53 -26.95
N LYS A 396 27.52 -10.92 -26.98
CA LYS A 396 26.64 -10.97 -25.80
C LYS A 396 26.61 -12.38 -25.21
N TYR A 397 26.83 -12.47 -23.91
CA TYR A 397 26.74 -13.71 -23.14
C TYR A 397 25.62 -13.60 -22.12
N ASN A 398 24.76 -14.62 -22.13
CA ASN A 398 23.60 -14.79 -21.25
C ASN A 398 23.64 -16.22 -20.71
N LEU A 399 22.56 -16.67 -20.08
CA LEU A 399 22.49 -17.99 -19.44
C LEU A 399 22.81 -19.17 -20.38
N SER A 400 22.36 -19.14 -21.64
CA SER A 400 22.54 -20.24 -22.61
C SER A 400 23.97 -20.47 -23.09
N ASN A 401 24.78 -19.41 -23.11
CA ASN A 401 26.14 -19.41 -23.63
C ASN A 401 27.15 -18.92 -22.59
N PHE A 402 26.78 -18.99 -21.31
CA PHE A 402 27.64 -18.66 -20.19
C PHE A 402 28.79 -19.67 -20.10
N SER A 403 30.00 -19.17 -19.86
CA SER A 403 31.18 -20.00 -19.62
C SER A 403 32.14 -19.21 -18.72
N HIS A 404 32.92 -19.90 -17.89
CA HIS A 404 33.96 -19.29 -17.06
C HIS A 404 35.11 -18.68 -17.87
N ASN A 405 35.26 -19.09 -19.13
CA ASN A 405 36.37 -18.65 -19.99
C ASN A 405 36.05 -17.37 -20.78
N ILE A 406 34.88 -16.77 -20.57
CA ILE A 406 34.54 -15.50 -21.21
C ILE A 406 35.35 -14.36 -20.59
N VAL A 407 35.64 -13.34 -21.39
CA VAL A 407 36.38 -12.14 -20.97
C VAL A 407 35.47 -10.93 -21.15
N PRO A 408 34.51 -10.71 -20.25
CA PRO A 408 33.54 -9.65 -20.39
C PRO A 408 34.18 -8.33 -20.01
N VAL A 409 34.01 -7.32 -20.86
CA VAL A 409 34.45 -5.95 -20.58
C VAL A 409 33.35 -5.12 -19.97
N ARG A 410 32.07 -5.48 -20.16
CA ARG A 410 30.90 -4.82 -19.60
C ARG A 410 29.83 -5.83 -19.25
N GLY A 411 28.91 -5.45 -18.36
CA GLY A 411 27.76 -6.27 -18.03
C GLY A 411 26.59 -5.46 -17.48
N GLU A 412 25.42 -6.06 -17.48
CA GLU A 412 24.25 -5.62 -16.76
C GLU A 412 23.72 -6.78 -15.92
N ILE A 413 23.43 -6.53 -14.65
CA ILE A 413 22.64 -7.41 -13.79
C ILE A 413 21.42 -6.63 -13.29
N ARG A 414 20.25 -7.25 -13.31
CA ARG A 414 19.02 -6.55 -12.98
C ARG A 414 18.03 -7.44 -12.25
N ALA A 415 17.36 -6.85 -11.26
CA ALA A 415 16.23 -7.43 -10.57
C ALA A 415 14.90 -6.85 -11.10
N TRP A 416 13.89 -7.71 -11.22
CA TRP A 416 12.56 -7.39 -11.74
C TRP A 416 11.47 -7.91 -10.81
N SER A 417 10.52 -7.05 -10.45
CA SER A 417 9.41 -7.40 -9.57
C SER A 417 8.15 -7.77 -10.35
N PHE A 418 7.52 -8.88 -9.98
CA PHE A 418 6.28 -9.37 -10.59
C PHE A 418 5.30 -9.83 -9.52
N LYS A 419 3.99 -9.84 -9.83
CA LYS A 419 2.98 -10.36 -8.90
C LYS A 419 3.10 -11.87 -8.76
N ASN A 420 2.87 -12.38 -7.57
CA ASN A 420 2.76 -13.81 -7.37
C ASN A 420 1.69 -14.41 -8.31
N ASN A 421 1.98 -15.55 -8.91
CA ASN A 421 1.18 -16.23 -9.94
C ASN A 421 1.10 -15.54 -11.32
N SER A 422 1.87 -14.49 -11.58
CA SER A 422 1.97 -13.96 -12.95
C SER A 422 2.60 -14.99 -13.89
N SER A 423 2.04 -15.07 -15.10
CA SER A 423 2.59 -15.89 -16.16
C SER A 423 3.93 -15.33 -16.64
N LEU A 424 4.80 -16.19 -17.15
CA LEU A 424 6.08 -15.80 -17.74
C LEU A 424 5.90 -14.74 -18.84
N LYS A 425 4.83 -14.83 -19.64
CA LYS A 425 4.50 -13.83 -20.66
C LYS A 425 4.24 -12.44 -20.06
N GLU A 426 3.54 -12.35 -18.94
CA GLU A 426 3.33 -11.10 -18.22
C GLU A 426 4.66 -10.55 -17.68
N CYS A 427 5.50 -11.39 -17.10
CA CYS A 427 6.81 -10.98 -16.60
C CYS A 427 7.73 -10.47 -17.74
N VAL A 428 7.70 -11.11 -18.91
CA VAL A 428 8.43 -10.67 -20.12
C VAL A 428 7.96 -9.28 -20.57
N SER A 429 6.66 -9.00 -20.50
CA SER A 429 6.12 -7.68 -20.87
C SER A 429 6.67 -6.55 -19.99
N GLN A 430 7.07 -6.85 -18.76
CA GLN A 430 7.68 -5.87 -17.86
C GLN A 430 9.08 -5.45 -18.30
N ILE A 431 9.79 -6.32 -19.02
CA ILE A 431 11.12 -6.04 -19.57
C ILE A 431 11.02 -5.17 -20.82
N HIS A 432 10.18 -5.59 -21.76
CA HIS A 432 9.85 -4.81 -22.94
C HIS A 432 8.50 -5.26 -23.50
N ASN A 433 7.59 -4.31 -23.74
CA ASN A 433 6.25 -4.61 -24.22
C ASN A 433 6.28 -5.39 -25.56
N GLU A 434 7.20 -5.06 -26.47
CA GLU A 434 7.31 -5.75 -27.76
C GLU A 434 7.86 -7.18 -27.64
N LEU A 435 8.71 -7.46 -26.64
CA LEU A 435 9.29 -8.80 -26.45
C LEU A 435 8.20 -9.83 -26.09
N SER A 436 7.09 -9.41 -25.48
CA SER A 436 5.98 -10.31 -25.14
C SER A 436 5.28 -10.86 -26.40
N ASN A 437 5.20 -10.05 -27.46
CA ASN A 437 4.59 -10.45 -28.74
C ASN A 437 5.48 -11.46 -29.48
N PHE A 438 6.79 -11.28 -29.42
CA PHE A 438 7.78 -12.15 -30.05
C PHE A 438 8.34 -13.24 -29.13
N PHE A 439 7.75 -13.44 -27.95
CA PHE A 439 8.21 -14.42 -26.98
C PHE A 439 8.04 -15.86 -27.51
N ILE A 440 9.15 -16.60 -27.61
CA ILE A 440 9.18 -18.01 -28.01
C ILE A 440 9.34 -18.91 -26.78
N ALA A 441 10.41 -18.68 -26.01
CA ALA A 441 10.85 -19.57 -24.95
C ALA A 441 11.64 -18.80 -23.89
N ALA A 442 11.92 -19.46 -22.76
CA ALA A 442 12.85 -18.97 -21.77
C ALA A 442 13.74 -20.08 -21.23
N HIS A 443 14.92 -19.65 -20.80
CA HIS A 443 15.84 -20.45 -20.00
C HIS A 443 15.83 -19.91 -18.57
N LEU A 444 15.73 -20.82 -17.61
CA LEU A 444 15.56 -20.50 -16.20
C LEU A 444 16.58 -21.30 -15.38
N ILE A 445 17.15 -20.67 -14.38
CA ILE A 445 17.91 -21.33 -13.32
C ILE A 445 17.61 -20.62 -12.00
N LYS A 446 17.59 -21.33 -10.88
CA LYS A 446 17.54 -20.65 -9.58
C LYS A 446 18.85 -19.92 -9.33
N ILE A 447 18.78 -18.73 -8.74
CA ILE A 447 19.97 -17.91 -8.48
C ILE A 447 20.93 -18.63 -7.54
N GLU A 448 20.43 -19.37 -6.55
CA GLU A 448 21.26 -20.15 -5.62
C GLU A 448 22.01 -21.26 -6.35
N ASP A 449 21.31 -22.02 -7.20
CA ASP A 449 21.90 -23.10 -7.99
C ASP A 449 22.95 -22.55 -8.97
N PHE A 450 22.68 -21.39 -9.59
CA PHE A 450 23.62 -20.72 -10.48
C PHE A 450 24.88 -20.26 -9.74
N ILE A 451 24.74 -19.65 -8.56
CA ILE A 451 25.87 -19.22 -7.73
C ILE A 451 26.72 -20.43 -7.32
N GLU A 452 26.08 -21.49 -6.80
CA GLU A 452 26.76 -22.71 -6.36
C GLU A 452 27.53 -23.39 -7.50
N GLN A 453 26.90 -23.55 -8.67
CA GLN A 453 27.53 -24.17 -9.83
C GLN A 453 28.68 -23.32 -10.36
N SER A 454 28.53 -22.00 -10.34
CA SER A 454 29.57 -21.07 -10.77
C SER A 454 30.80 -21.12 -9.87
N ILE A 455 30.62 -21.18 -8.55
CA ILE A 455 31.72 -21.31 -7.59
C ILE A 455 32.47 -22.63 -7.78
N LYS A 456 31.76 -23.71 -8.12
CA LYS A 456 32.38 -25.03 -8.42
C LYS A 456 33.09 -25.09 -9.78
N GLY A 457 33.06 -24.03 -10.59
CA GLY A 457 33.62 -24.02 -11.94
C GLY A 457 32.86 -24.88 -12.94
N ASN A 458 31.66 -25.35 -12.59
CA ASN A 458 30.84 -26.17 -13.48
C ASN A 458 30.22 -25.29 -14.55
N SER A 459 30.51 -25.62 -15.82
CA SER A 459 29.90 -24.92 -16.97
C SER A 459 28.57 -25.55 -17.39
N ASN A 460 28.26 -26.78 -16.94
CA ASN A 460 26.97 -27.41 -17.16
C ASN A 460 25.96 -26.92 -16.13
N LEU A 461 25.33 -25.80 -16.47
CA LEU A 461 24.26 -25.23 -15.67
C LEU A 461 22.98 -26.07 -15.79
N ASN A 462 22.29 -26.32 -14.68
CA ASN A 462 21.01 -27.03 -14.66
C ASN A 462 19.86 -26.12 -15.15
N ILE A 463 19.94 -25.72 -16.42
CA ILE A 463 19.00 -24.79 -17.03
C ILE A 463 17.70 -25.51 -17.38
N ILE A 464 16.60 -25.00 -16.85
CA ILE A 464 15.24 -25.39 -17.23
C ILE A 464 14.89 -24.61 -18.50
N LYS A 465 14.59 -25.34 -19.58
CA LYS A 465 14.10 -24.75 -20.84
C LYS A 465 12.58 -24.87 -20.89
N THR A 466 11.89 -23.76 -21.04
CA THR A 466 10.42 -23.75 -21.15
C THR A 466 9.98 -22.99 -22.39
N ASN A 467 9.06 -23.59 -23.15
CA ASN A 467 8.36 -22.95 -24.27
C ASN A 467 6.95 -22.50 -23.84
N SER A 468 6.55 -22.75 -22.59
CA SER A 468 5.21 -22.43 -22.10
C SER A 468 5.13 -20.96 -21.72
N LYS A 469 4.31 -20.20 -22.45
CA LYS A 469 3.96 -18.81 -22.11
C LYS A 469 3.24 -18.69 -20.76
N ALA A 470 2.58 -19.77 -20.33
CA ALA A 470 1.84 -19.88 -19.08
C ALA A 470 2.68 -20.46 -17.93
N TYR A 471 4.01 -20.59 -18.09
CA TYR A 471 4.86 -21.01 -16.98
C TYR A 471 4.79 -19.98 -15.85
N ASN A 472 4.50 -20.44 -14.63
CA ASN A 472 4.46 -19.57 -13.45
C ASN A 472 5.86 -19.50 -12.85
N LEU A 473 6.47 -18.32 -12.88
CA LEU A 473 7.75 -18.08 -12.23
C LEU A 473 7.60 -18.27 -10.71
N LYS A 474 8.55 -19.01 -10.14
CA LYS A 474 8.57 -19.32 -8.71
C LYS A 474 9.17 -18.17 -7.90
N GLY A 475 10.01 -17.35 -8.54
CA GLY A 475 10.79 -16.28 -7.93
C GLY A 475 12.20 -16.75 -7.58
N ASN A 476 13.13 -15.80 -7.47
CA ASN A 476 14.57 -16.03 -7.33
C ASN A 476 15.19 -16.81 -8.49
N GLU A 477 14.58 -16.73 -9.67
CA GLU A 477 15.10 -17.36 -10.89
C GLU A 477 15.86 -16.32 -11.71
N ILE A 478 17.01 -16.70 -12.27
CA ILE A 478 17.64 -16.00 -13.37
C ILE A 478 16.94 -16.43 -14.64
N VAL A 479 16.44 -15.46 -15.40
CA VAL A 479 15.62 -15.67 -16.59
C VAL A 479 16.36 -15.12 -17.80
N GLN A 480 16.55 -15.96 -18.81
CA GLN A 480 16.92 -15.53 -20.16
C GLN A 480 15.72 -15.71 -21.08
N ILE A 481 15.30 -14.63 -21.72
CA ILE A 481 14.20 -14.63 -22.67
C ILE A 481 14.74 -14.91 -24.08
N ILE A 482 14.04 -15.77 -24.81
CA ILE A 482 14.30 -16.07 -26.22
C ILE A 482 13.12 -15.54 -27.03
N SER A 483 13.38 -14.52 -27.83
CA SER A 483 12.42 -13.90 -28.75
C SER A 483 12.78 -14.21 -30.20
N SER A 484 11.77 -14.18 -31.08
CA SER A 484 11.94 -14.34 -32.54
C SER A 484 12.46 -13.09 -33.26
N ALA A 485 12.66 -12.00 -32.53
CA ALA A 485 13.04 -10.68 -33.03
C ALA A 485 14.56 -10.49 -33.10
#